data_AF-A0A235BBS5-F1
#
_entry.id   AF-A0A235BBS5-F1
#
_cell.length_a   1.000
_cell.length_b   1.000
_cell.length_c   1.000
_cell.angle_alpha   90.00
_cell.angle_beta   90.00
_cell.angle_gamma   90.00
#
_symmetry.space_group_name_H-M   'P 1'
#
loop_
_entity.id
_entity.type
_entity.pdbx_description
1 polymer ?
#
loop_
_entity_poly.entity_id
_entity_poly.type
_entity_poly.pdbx_seq_one_letter_code
_entity_poly.pdbx_strand_id
1 'polypeptide(L)'
;MDAQKKKMMAIILTMIKEVYQKTTQLEEVLNSGSVQILSRTFDPLNEMLEAVEYPEKQTDVVYELIQLYLEDQMTVDEVVIGIENGLEEEQAAVQT
;
A
#
# COMPACT_ATOMS: atom_id res chain seq x y z
N MET A 1 -3.85 -6.56 14.68
CA MET A 1 -3.77 -5.06 14.61
C MET A 1 -5.11 -4.42 15.04
N ASP A 2 -5.12 -3.20 15.60
CA ASP A 2 -6.38 -2.54 16.03
C ASP A 2 -7.24 -2.02 14.86
N ALA A 3 -8.53 -1.81 15.12
CA ALA A 3 -9.51 -1.41 14.10
C ALA A 3 -9.28 0.00 13.53
N GLN A 4 -8.67 0.91 14.31
CA GLN A 4 -8.39 2.26 13.86
C GLN A 4 -7.25 2.26 12.84
N LYS A 5 -6.17 1.51 13.10
CA LYS A 5 -5.05 1.32 12.18
C LYS A 5 -5.51 0.68 10.86
N LYS A 6 -6.35 -0.36 10.92
CA LYS A 6 -6.96 -0.97 9.72
C LYS A 6 -7.74 0.03 8.88
N LYS A 7 -8.60 0.83 9.52
CA LYS A 7 -9.40 1.83 8.83
C LYS A 7 -8.55 2.92 8.18
N MET A 8 -7.52 3.40 8.89
CA MET A 8 -6.56 4.36 8.34
C MET A 8 -5.86 3.79 7.10
N MET A 9 -5.37 2.55 7.19
CA MET A 9 -4.70 1.86 6.08
C MET A 9 -5.61 1.75 4.86
N ALA A 10 -6.86 1.31 5.06
CA ALA A 10 -7.84 1.20 3.97
C ALA A 10 -8.09 2.55 3.28
N ILE A 11 -8.17 3.64 4.03
CA ILE A 11 -8.33 4.99 3.49
C ILE A 11 -7.10 5.37 2.64
N ILE A 12 -5.89 5.18 3.16
CA ILE A 12 -4.64 5.54 2.47
C ILE A 12 -4.50 4.71 1.19
N LEU A 13 -4.70 3.39 1.26
CA LEU A 13 -4.66 2.50 0.10
C LEU A 13 -5.67 2.92 -0.97
N THR A 14 -6.89 3.28 -0.57
CA THR A 14 -7.92 3.79 -1.50
C THR A 14 -7.45 5.09 -2.18
N MET A 15 -6.88 6.02 -1.42
CA MET A 15 -6.32 7.26 -2.00
C MET A 15 -5.19 6.98 -2.98
N ILE A 16 -4.28 6.06 -2.66
CA ILE A 16 -3.17 5.66 -3.54
C ILE A 16 -3.72 5.11 -4.86
N LYS A 17 -4.72 4.22 -4.81
CA LYS A 17 -5.33 3.64 -6.02
C LYS A 17 -6.04 4.67 -6.87
N GLU A 18 -6.80 5.59 -6.27
CA GLU A 18 -7.45 6.69 -6.99
C GLU A 18 -6.42 7.58 -7.70
N VAL A 19 -5.34 7.96 -7.01
CA VAL A 19 -4.26 8.74 -7.62
C VAL A 19 -3.62 7.95 -8.77
N TYR A 20 -3.25 6.70 -8.53
CA TYR A 20 -2.66 5.82 -9.55
C TYR A 20 -3.54 5.74 -10.80
N GLN A 21 -4.82 5.41 -10.66
CA GLN A 21 -5.76 5.30 -11.79
C GLN A 21 -5.90 6.62 -12.55
N LYS A 22 -5.99 7.76 -11.85
CA LYS A 22 -6.06 9.08 -12.49
C LYS A 22 -4.77 9.42 -13.23
N THR A 23 -3.61 9.05 -12.68
CA THR A 23 -2.32 9.27 -13.34
C THR A 23 -2.20 8.43 -14.60
N THR A 24 -2.56 7.14 -14.57
CA THR A 24 -2.55 6.26 -15.74
C THR A 24 -3.51 6.73 -16.83
N GLN A 25 -4.73 7.15 -16.47
CA GLN A 25 -5.68 7.74 -17.41
C GLN A 25 -5.12 8.99 -18.09
N LEU A 26 -4.40 9.84 -17.34
CA LEU A 26 -3.80 11.04 -17.91
C LEU A 26 -2.64 10.71 -18.85
N GLU A 27 -1.82 9.70 -18.52
CA GLU A 27 -0.76 9.20 -19.40
C GLU A 27 -1.31 8.71 -20.75
N GLU A 28 -2.41 7.94 -20.72
CA GLU A 28 -3.11 7.46 -21.92
C GLU A 28 -3.62 8.63 -22.78
N VAL A 29 -4.30 9.60 -22.17
CA VAL A 29 -4.85 10.78 -22.88
C VAL A 29 -3.74 11.62 -23.51
N LEU A 30 -2.61 11.77 -22.83
CA LEU A 30 -1.49 12.59 -23.29
C LEU A 30 -0.57 11.86 -24.28
N ASN A 31 -0.79 10.56 -24.57
CA ASN A 31 0.16 9.70 -25.30
C ASN A 31 1.59 9.82 -24.74
N SER A 32 1.70 10.05 -23.43
CA SER A 32 2.96 10.29 -22.75
C SER A 32 3.22 9.09 -21.87
N GLY A 33 4.21 8.27 -22.23
CA GLY A 33 4.64 7.12 -21.42
C GLY A 33 5.39 7.50 -20.14
N SER A 34 5.40 8.78 -19.74
CA SER A 34 5.99 9.21 -18.48
C SER A 34 5.36 10.51 -17.99
N VAL A 35 4.13 10.45 -17.46
CA VAL A 35 3.66 11.54 -16.60
C VAL A 35 4.04 11.16 -15.17
N GLN A 36 5.26 11.50 -14.77
CA GLN A 36 5.69 11.41 -13.37
C GLN A 36 4.91 12.43 -12.53
N ILE A 37 3.71 12.07 -12.07
CA ILE A 37 2.88 12.92 -11.20
C ILE A 37 3.23 12.76 -9.71
N LEU A 38 3.86 11.64 -9.33
CA LEU A 38 4.26 11.42 -7.95
C LEU A 38 5.59 12.15 -7.65
N SER A 39 5.47 13.32 -7.04
CA SER A 39 6.59 14.04 -6.45
C SER A 39 7.31 13.17 -5.42
N ARG A 40 8.65 13.08 -5.50
CA ARG A 40 9.52 12.32 -4.56
C ARG A 40 9.49 12.81 -3.10
N THR A 41 8.70 13.82 -2.78
CA THR A 41 8.70 14.49 -1.47
C THR A 41 7.72 13.89 -0.46
N PHE A 42 6.80 13.02 -0.88
CA PHE A 42 5.84 12.38 0.01
C PHE A 42 5.47 11.00 -0.52
N ASP A 43 5.81 9.97 0.24
CA ASP A 43 5.45 8.58 -0.04
C ASP A 43 4.38 8.12 0.99
N PRO A 44 3.09 8.22 0.65
CA PRO A 44 2.01 7.88 1.59
C PRO A 44 2.06 6.42 2.04
N LEU A 45 2.70 5.54 1.27
CA LEU A 45 2.84 4.14 1.64
C LEU A 45 3.87 3.97 2.75
N ASN A 46 5.06 4.57 2.61
CA ASN A 46 6.08 4.48 3.66
C ASN A 46 5.59 5.13 4.97
N GLU A 47 4.95 6.29 4.88
CA GLU A 47 4.36 6.98 6.06
C GLU A 47 3.30 6.11 6.76
N MET A 48 2.49 5.38 5.98
CA MET A 48 1.50 4.44 6.51
C MET A 48 2.18 3.26 7.22
N LEU A 49 3.23 2.70 6.63
CA LEU A 49 3.97 1.57 7.19
C LEU A 49 4.70 1.95 8.48
N GLU A 50 5.32 3.13 8.52
CA GLU A 50 5.91 3.69 9.74
C GLU A 50 4.86 3.89 10.83
N ALA A 51 3.68 4.44 10.49
CA ALA A 51 2.60 4.70 11.45
C ALA A 51 2.00 3.42 12.06
N VAL A 52 2.07 2.28 11.35
CA VAL A 52 1.66 0.99 11.89
C VAL A 52 2.81 0.17 12.48
N GLU A 53 4.02 0.74 12.51
CA GLU A 53 5.25 0.10 12.99
C GLU A 53 5.55 -1.20 12.21
N TYR A 54 5.37 -1.17 10.89
CA TYR A 54 5.59 -2.33 10.04
C TYR A 54 7.09 -2.71 9.99
N PRO A 55 7.46 -4.00 10.07
CA PRO A 55 8.86 -4.41 10.01
C PRO A 55 9.47 -4.15 8.64
N GLU A 56 10.59 -3.41 8.58
CA GLU A 56 11.28 -3.08 7.32
C GLU A 56 11.67 -4.30 6.48
N LYS A 57 11.92 -5.45 7.13
CA LYS A 57 12.30 -6.70 6.46
C LYS A 57 11.16 -7.32 5.65
N GLN A 58 9.93 -6.91 5.90
CA GLN A 58 8.73 -7.45 5.25
C GLN A 58 8.07 -6.45 4.28
N THR A 59 8.67 -5.28 4.08
CA THR A 59 8.12 -4.23 3.21
C THR A 59 7.93 -4.71 1.76
N ASP A 60 8.82 -5.58 1.27
CA ASP A 60 8.71 -6.19 -0.07
C ASP A 60 7.36 -6.89 -0.29
N VAL A 61 6.91 -7.67 0.71
CA VAL A 61 5.61 -8.35 0.67
C VAL A 61 4.46 -7.35 0.59
N VAL A 62 4.58 -6.22 1.28
CA VAL A 62 3.55 -5.17 1.23
C VAL A 62 3.49 -4.52 -0.16
N TYR A 63 4.64 -4.26 -0.78
CA TYR A 63 4.67 -3.72 -2.15
C TYR A 63 4.03 -4.68 -3.14
N GLU A 64 4.24 -6.00 -3.00
CA GLU A 64 3.58 -7.02 -3.83
C GLU A 64 2.06 -7.00 -3.66
N LEU A 65 1.55 -6.97 -2.42
CA LEU A 65 0.11 -6.90 -2.13
C LEU A 65 -0.53 -5.64 -2.74
N ILE A 66 0.18 -4.52 -2.67
CA ILE A 66 -0.29 -3.24 -3.23
C ILE A 66 -0.29 -3.28 -4.76
N GLN A 67 0.72 -3.89 -5.38
CA GLN A 67 0.73 -4.04 -6.82
C GLN A 67 -0.51 -4.84 -7.29
N LEU A 68 -0.80 -5.97 -6.64
CA LEU A 68 -1.99 -6.77 -6.94
C LEU A 68 -3.29 -5.96 -6.74
N TYR A 69 -3.35 -5.10 -5.73
CA TYR A 69 -4.47 -4.21 -5.50
C TYR A 69 -4.66 -3.13 -6.58
N LEU A 70 -3.56 -2.53 -7.04
CA LEU A 70 -3.56 -1.53 -8.12
C LEU A 70 -3.99 -2.15 -9.45
N GLU A 71 -3.66 -3.43 -9.67
CA GLU A 71 -4.05 -4.21 -10.84
C GLU A 71 -5.45 -4.86 -10.74
N ASP A 72 -6.26 -4.44 -9.75
CA ASP A 72 -7.62 -4.96 -9.51
C ASP A 72 -7.68 -6.49 -9.22
N GLN A 73 -6.56 -7.10 -8.82
CA GLN A 73 -6.47 -8.53 -8.48
C GLN A 73 -6.80 -8.81 -7.01
N MET A 74 -6.82 -7.78 -6.16
CA MET A 74 -7.20 -7.86 -4.74
C MET A 74 -8.10 -6.70 -4.36
N THR A 75 -8.92 -6.91 -3.33
CA THR A 75 -9.71 -5.86 -2.67
C THR A 75 -8.89 -5.18 -1.56
N VAL A 76 -9.31 -3.98 -1.16
CA VAL A 76 -8.63 -3.25 -0.07
C VAL A 76 -8.66 -4.04 1.25
N ASP A 77 -9.74 -4.76 1.53
CA ASP A 77 -9.87 -5.56 2.75
C ASP A 77 -8.88 -6.73 2.74
N GLU A 78 -8.71 -7.41 1.60
CA GLU A 78 -7.74 -8.50 1.45
C GLU A 78 -6.29 -8.03 1.62
N VAL A 79 -5.96 -6.82 1.12
CA VAL A 79 -4.63 -6.21 1.29
C VAL A 79 -4.39 -5.86 2.76
N VAL A 80 -5.36 -5.24 3.43
CA VAL A 80 -5.25 -4.91 4.86
C VAL A 80 -5.07 -6.17 5.70
N ILE A 81 -5.78 -7.25 5.36
CA ILE A 81 -5.62 -8.55 6.02
C ILE A 81 -4.21 -9.12 5.75
N GLY A 82 -3.73 -9.08 4.51
CA GLY A 82 -2.38 -9.54 4.17
C GLY A 82 -1.28 -8.82 4.95
N ILE A 83 -1.39 -7.50 5.06
CA ILE A 83 -0.45 -6.68 5.86
C ILE A 83 -0.59 -7.02 7.35
N GLU A 84 -1.80 -7.18 7.87
CA GLU A 84 -1.97 -7.61 9.26
C GLU A 84 -1.33 -8.96 9.55
N ASN A 85 -1.49 -9.93 8.66
CA ASN A 85 -0.91 -11.27 8.84
C ASN A 85 0.62 -11.21 8.88
N GLY A 86 1.26 -10.41 8.02
CA GLY A 86 2.72 -10.25 8.05
C GLY A 86 3.23 -9.66 9.39
N LEU A 87 2.51 -8.69 9.95
CA LEU A 87 2.78 -8.15 11.29
C LEU A 87 2.68 -9.23 12.38
N GLU A 88 1.66 -10.07 12.32
CA GLU A 88 1.45 -11.14 13.30
C GLU A 88 2.51 -12.25 13.18
N GLU A 89 2.94 -12.58 11.96
CA GLU A 89 4.02 -13.54 11.69
C GLU A 89 5.37 -13.08 12.26
N GLU A 90 5.74 -11.79 12.10
CA GLU A 90 6.97 -11.26 12.72
C GLU A 90 6.92 -11.35 14.25
N GLN A 91 5.78 -10.97 14.84
CA GLN A 91 5.60 -10.97 16.29
C GLN A 91 5.67 -12.39 16.87
N ALA A 92 5.24 -13.39 16.11
CA ALA A 92 5.38 -14.79 16.48
C ALA A 92 6.84 -15.28 16.36
N ALA A 93 7.58 -14.86 15.32
CA ALA A 93 8.96 -15.24 15.09
C ALA A 93 9.95 -14.69 16.14
N VAL A 94 9.65 -13.53 16.75
CA VAL A 94 10.48 -12.93 17.81
C VAL A 94 10.30 -13.62 19.17
N GLN A 95 9.24 -14.42 19.35
CA GLN A 95 8.94 -15.11 20.62
C GLN A 95 9.55 -16.53 20.72
N THR A 96 10.20 -17.01 19.65
CA THR A 96 10.89 -18.31 19.57
C THR A 96 12.40 -18.16 19.57
#